data_AF-A0A291RI45-F1
#
_entry.id   AF-A0A291RI45-F1
#
_cell.length_a   1.000
_cell.length_b   1.000
_cell.length_c   1.000
_cell.angle_alpha   90.00
_cell.angle_beta   90.00
_cell.angle_gamma   90.00
#
_symmetry.space_group_name_H-M   'P 1'
#
loop_
_entity.id
_entity.type
_entity.pdbx_description
1 polymer ?
#
loop_
_entity_poly.entity_id
_entity_poly.type
_entity_poly.pdbx_seq_one_letter_code
_entity_poly.pdbx_strand_id
1 'polypeptide(L)'
;MWVDSEQQNFTFIEAFNEAGKTFSGGIGKQDVPDEGLRFWVGKDEGFPTFVGVRFDEAYPRMTIETTRRAVIVGAEQTESHFGKRYYAMPLVDGEELLAVVAGNVRKRHTPVPDIGPETGFYPSDR
;
A
#
# COMPACT_ATOMS: atom_id res chain seq x y z
N MET A 1 -8.32 -8.54 1.09
CA MET A 1 -8.32 -7.06 0.98
C MET A 1 -9.76 -6.62 0.96
N TRP A 2 -10.12 -5.62 1.75
CA TRP A 2 -11.49 -5.12 1.85
C TRP A 2 -11.52 -3.64 1.47
N VAL A 3 -12.51 -3.25 0.67
CA VAL A 3 -12.73 -1.89 0.21
C VAL A 3 -14.07 -1.43 0.77
N ASP A 4 -14.08 -0.31 1.49
CA ASP A 4 -15.31 0.28 2.02
C ASP A 4 -16.06 0.98 0.88
N SER A 5 -17.29 0.55 0.60
CA SER A 5 -18.13 1.11 -0.47
C SER A 5 -18.63 2.54 -0.17
N GLU A 6 -18.74 2.92 1.10
CA GLU A 6 -19.14 4.27 1.52
C GLU A 6 -17.94 5.23 1.57
N GLN A 7 -16.74 4.67 1.73
CA GLN A 7 -15.47 5.39 1.67
C GLN A 7 -14.66 4.91 0.46
N GLN A 8 -15.20 5.13 -0.75
CA GLN A 8 -14.63 4.70 -2.04
C GLN A 8 -13.13 5.03 -2.25
N ASN A 9 -12.58 5.91 -1.42
CA ASN A 9 -11.20 6.40 -1.46
C ASN A 9 -10.26 5.76 -0.42
N PHE A 10 -10.77 4.94 0.50
CA PHE A 10 -10.01 4.25 1.53
C PHE A 10 -10.00 2.75 1.30
N THR A 11 -8.81 2.19 1.15
CA THR A 11 -8.62 0.75 1.10
C THR A 11 -7.84 0.30 2.30
N PHE A 12 -8.36 -0.74 2.97
CA PHE A 12 -7.74 -1.34 4.13
C PHE A 12 -7.07 -2.66 3.75
N ILE A 13 -5.87 -2.85 4.28
CA ILE A 13 -5.20 -4.13 4.34
C ILE A 13 -5.44 -4.65 5.74
N GLU A 14 -6.11 -5.78 5.84
CA GLU A 14 -6.25 -6.53 7.08
C GLU A 14 -5.46 -7.83 6.96
N ALA A 15 -4.60 -8.08 7.95
CA ALA A 15 -3.86 -9.31 8.10
C ALA A 15 -4.20 -9.93 9.47
N PHE A 16 -4.34 -11.25 9.49
CA PHE A 16 -4.58 -12.02 10.70
C PHE A 16 -3.37 -12.90 10.95
N ASN A 17 -2.90 -12.97 12.20
CA ASN A 17 -1.86 -13.93 12.58
C ASN A 17 -2.48 -15.18 13.24
N GLU A 18 -1.67 -16.20 13.49
CA GLU A 18 -2.12 -17.48 14.09
C GLU A 18 -2.72 -17.32 15.49
N ALA A 19 -2.36 -16.24 16.21
CA ALA A 19 -2.91 -15.91 17.52
C ALA A 19 -4.26 -15.18 17.45
N GLY A 20 -4.81 -14.94 16.25
CA GLY A 20 -6.05 -14.21 16.05
C GLY A 20 -5.94 -12.70 16.27
N LYS A 21 -4.72 -12.15 16.36
CA LYS A 21 -4.51 -10.70 16.31
C LYS A 21 -4.80 -10.22 14.88
N THR A 22 -5.34 -9.01 14.76
CA THR A 22 -5.55 -8.33 13.48
C THR A 22 -4.62 -7.13 13.39
N PHE A 23 -3.98 -6.98 12.23
CA PHE A 23 -3.31 -5.76 11.83
C PHE A 23 -4.09 -5.12 10.68
N SER A 24 -4.43 -3.85 10.83
CA SER A 24 -5.13 -3.08 9.81
C SER A 24 -4.33 -1.84 9.44
N GLY A 25 -4.17 -1.59 8.15
CA GLY A 25 -3.59 -0.35 7.64
C GLY A 25 -4.21 0.04 6.32
N GLY A 26 -3.87 1.21 5.76
CA GLY A 26 -4.65 1.74 4.65
C GLY A 26 -3.89 2.54 3.60
N ILE A 27 -4.35 2.40 2.36
CA ILE A 27 -3.91 3.19 1.20
C ILE A 27 -5.13 4.02 0.77
N GLY A 28 -5.24 5.25 1.29
CA GLY A 28 -6.37 6.13 0.98
C GLY A 28 -6.22 7.53 1.57
N LYS A 29 -6.22 8.52 0.67
CA LYS A 29 -6.57 9.96 0.76
C LYS A 29 -8.04 10.26 0.44
N GLN A 30 -8.65 11.36 0.88
CA GLN A 30 -9.66 12.04 0.05
C GLN A 30 -9.08 12.22 -1.36
N ASP A 31 -9.82 11.82 -2.39
CA ASP A 31 -9.30 11.80 -3.76
C ASP A 31 -8.93 13.21 -4.22
N VAL A 32 -7.64 13.44 -4.37
CA VAL A 32 -7.10 14.59 -5.09
C VAL A 32 -7.06 14.19 -6.57
N PRO A 33 -7.56 15.03 -7.50
CA PRO A 33 -7.39 14.80 -8.93
C PRO A 33 -5.92 14.47 -9.24
N ASP A 34 -5.70 13.49 -10.11
CA ASP A 34 -4.38 13.07 -10.60
C ASP A 34 -3.49 12.19 -9.69
N GLU A 35 -3.96 11.74 -8.52
CA GLU A 35 -3.20 10.77 -7.70
C GLU A 35 -3.38 9.31 -8.19
N GLY A 36 -2.79 9.02 -9.36
CA GLY A 36 -2.84 7.73 -10.05
C GLY A 36 -2.11 6.58 -9.33
N LEU A 37 -0.95 6.82 -8.71
CA LEU A 37 -0.18 5.80 -7.98
C LEU A 37 0.06 6.22 -6.52
N ARG A 38 -0.36 5.37 -5.58
CA ARG A 38 -0.11 5.52 -4.14
C ARG A 38 0.42 4.21 -3.55
N PHE A 39 1.18 4.34 -2.46
CA PHE A 39 1.57 3.20 -1.65
C PHE A 39 1.56 3.59 -0.16
N TRP A 40 1.51 2.57 0.69
CA TRP A 40 1.63 2.65 2.13
C TRP A 40 2.57 1.53 2.60
N VAL A 41 3.37 1.80 3.62
CA VAL A 41 4.22 0.81 4.29
C VAL A 41 3.82 0.80 5.76
N GLY A 42 3.47 -0.38 6.26
CA GLY A 42 2.98 -0.55 7.63
C GLY A 42 3.72 -1.63 8.37
N LYS A 43 3.98 -1.39 9.65
CA LYS A 43 4.61 -2.33 10.58
C LYS A 43 3.81 -2.36 11.87
N ASP A 44 3.54 -3.56 12.38
CA ASP A 44 2.97 -3.79 13.71
C ASP A 44 3.65 -4.99 14.35
N GLU A 45 3.69 -5.01 15.68
CA GLU A 45 4.31 -6.08 16.44
C GLU A 45 3.59 -7.42 16.20
N GLY A 46 4.36 -8.46 15.87
CA GLY A 46 3.82 -9.78 15.55
C GLY A 46 3.34 -9.93 14.10
N PHE A 47 3.62 -8.95 13.23
CA PHE A 47 3.34 -9.00 11.80
C PHE A 47 4.58 -8.63 10.97
N PRO A 48 4.74 -9.17 9.75
CA PRO A 48 5.73 -8.66 8.81
C PRO A 48 5.39 -7.21 8.44
N THR A 49 6.38 -6.47 7.95
CA THR A 49 6.09 -5.18 7.32
C THR A 49 5.30 -5.41 6.04
N PHE A 50 4.21 -4.70 5.85
CA PHE A 50 3.36 -4.80 4.66
C PHE A 50 3.56 -3.59 3.76
N VAL A 51 3.57 -3.85 2.45
CA VAL A 51 3.42 -2.83 1.43
C VAL A 51 2.04 -2.95 0.83
N GLY A 52 1.30 -1.85 0.92
CA GLY A 52 0.05 -1.66 0.23
C GLY A 52 0.20 -0.73 -0.96
N VAL A 53 -0.44 -1.03 -2.07
CA VAL A 53 -0.38 -0.22 -3.29
C VAL A 53 -1.74 -0.05 -3.94
N ARG A 54 -1.99 1.17 -4.43
CA ARG A 54 -3.17 1.57 -5.20
C ARG A 54 -2.69 2.20 -6.51
N PHE A 55 -3.20 1.73 -7.63
CA PHE A 55 -2.84 2.27 -8.94
C PHE A 55 -4.07 2.39 -9.85
N ASP A 56 -3.98 3.25 -10.86
CA ASP A 56 -5.04 3.44 -11.83
C ASP A 56 -5.31 2.16 -12.65
N GLU A 57 -6.58 1.79 -12.85
CA GLU A 57 -6.93 0.59 -13.61
C GLU A 57 -6.47 0.64 -15.07
N ALA A 58 -6.26 1.85 -15.62
CA ALA A 58 -5.75 2.06 -16.98
C ALA A 58 -4.29 1.61 -17.13
N TYR A 59 -3.54 1.45 -16.02
CA TYR A 59 -2.20 0.90 -16.08
C TYR A 59 -2.27 -0.64 -16.19
N PRO A 60 -1.67 -1.24 -17.24
CA PRO A 60 -1.77 -2.68 -17.47
C PRO A 60 -1.06 -3.53 -16.41
N ARG A 61 -0.10 -2.92 -15.69
CA ARG A 61 0.67 -3.54 -14.62
C ARG A 61 1.32 -2.48 -13.72
N MET A 62 1.81 -2.97 -12.59
CA MET A 62 2.64 -2.23 -11.64
C MET A 62 3.89 -3.05 -11.30
N THR A 63 4.94 -2.37 -10.83
CA THR A 63 6.13 -3.00 -10.29
C THR A 63 6.42 -2.46 -8.90
N ILE A 64 6.56 -3.35 -7.94
CA ILE A 64 6.99 -3.05 -6.57
C ILE A 64 8.46 -3.46 -6.49
N GLU A 65 9.34 -2.48 -6.35
CA GLU A 65 10.78 -2.69 -6.22
C GLU A 65 11.19 -2.64 -4.76
N THR A 66 11.85 -3.69 -4.31
CA THR A 66 12.42 -3.78 -2.97
C THR A 66 13.93 -3.94 -3.07
N THR A 67 14.61 -3.88 -1.93
CA THR A 67 16.05 -4.18 -1.81
C THR A 67 16.41 -5.62 -2.21
N ARG A 68 15.43 -6.53 -2.30
CA ARG A 68 15.68 -7.97 -2.57
C ARG A 68 15.08 -8.49 -3.87
N ARG A 69 14.00 -7.87 -4.36
CA ARG A 69 13.26 -8.35 -5.54
C ARG A 69 12.45 -7.25 -6.20
N ALA A 70 12.02 -7.50 -7.42
CA ALA A 70 10.99 -6.72 -8.09
C ALA A 70 9.78 -7.62 -8.33
N VAL A 71 8.62 -7.21 -7.83
CA VAL A 71 7.35 -7.93 -8.01
C VAL A 71 6.53 -7.19 -9.06
N ILE A 72 6.23 -7.87 -10.17
CA ILE A 72 5.35 -7.34 -11.21
C ILE A 72 3.94 -7.82 -10.92
N VAL A 73 3.02 -6.88 -10.77
CA VAL A 73 1.61 -7.14 -10.47
C VAL A 73 0.78 -6.76 -11.68
N GLY A 74 0.16 -7.76 -12.31
CA GLY A 74 -0.70 -7.59 -13.48
C GLY A 74 -2.18 -7.41 -13.14
N ALA A 75 -2.97 -7.13 -14.18
CA ALA A 75 -4.41 -6.99 -14.09
C ALA A 75 -5.12 -8.28 -13.65
N GLU A 76 -4.53 -9.44 -13.93
CA GLU A 76 -5.02 -10.76 -13.57
C GLU A 76 -4.83 -11.12 -12.09
N GLN A 77 -4.00 -10.35 -11.38
CA GLN A 77 -3.70 -10.55 -9.96
C GLN A 77 -4.41 -9.53 -9.06
N THR A 78 -5.20 -8.63 -9.65
CA THR A 78 -5.84 -7.51 -8.96
C THR A 78 -7.28 -7.35 -9.43
N GLU A 79 -8.17 -7.00 -8.51
CA GLU A 79 -9.52 -6.61 -8.85
C GLU A 79 -9.58 -5.09 -9.05
N SER A 80 -10.40 -4.66 -10.03
CA SER A 80 -10.70 -3.24 -10.19
C SER A 80 -11.91 -2.86 -9.33
N HIS A 81 -11.74 -1.81 -8.54
CA HIS A 81 -12.77 -1.19 -7.73
C HIS A 81 -12.68 0.32 -7.93
N PHE A 82 -13.79 0.96 -8.35
CA PHE A 82 -13.88 2.41 -8.56
C PHE A 82 -12.79 3.00 -9.49
N GLY A 83 -12.43 2.29 -10.57
CA GLY A 83 -11.40 2.74 -11.51
C GLY A 83 -9.97 2.60 -10.99
N LYS A 84 -9.78 1.90 -9.87
CA LYS A 84 -8.48 1.65 -9.23
C LYS A 84 -8.27 0.16 -9.01
N ARG A 85 -7.00 -0.23 -9.03
CA ARG A 85 -6.54 -1.58 -8.69
C ARG A 85 -5.71 -1.53 -7.43
N TYR A 86 -5.80 -2.60 -6.65
CA TYR A 86 -5.18 -2.67 -5.34
C TYR A 86 -4.42 -3.97 -5.17
N TYR A 87 -3.29 -3.89 -4.48
CA TYR A 87 -2.48 -5.06 -4.15
C TYR A 87 -1.76 -4.84 -2.83
N ALA A 88 -1.48 -5.93 -2.12
CA ALA A 88 -0.72 -5.91 -0.89
C ALA A 88 0.23 -7.11 -0.84
N MET A 89 1.43 -6.89 -0.30
CA MET A 89 2.39 -7.96 -0.08
C MET A 89 3.17 -7.75 1.22
N PRO A 90 3.55 -8.84 1.92
CA PRO A 90 4.50 -8.75 3.00
C PRO A 90 5.92 -8.57 2.46
N LEU A 91 6.73 -7.80 3.19
CA LEU A 91 8.18 -7.75 3.07
C LEU A 91 8.79 -8.84 3.96
N VAL A 92 9.83 -9.50 3.48
CA VAL A 92 10.61 -10.44 4.29
C VAL A 92 11.54 -9.69 5.25
N ASP A 93 12.06 -10.37 6.27
CA ASP A 93 12.95 -9.76 7.25
C ASP A 93 14.17 -9.09 6.61
N GLY A 94 14.35 -7.80 6.87
CA GLY A 94 15.41 -6.97 6.28
C GLY A 94 15.22 -6.68 4.78
N GLU A 95 14.00 -6.85 4.25
CA GLU A 95 13.58 -6.32 2.96
C GLU A 95 12.90 -4.96 3.16
N GLU A 96 13.35 -3.97 2.40
CA GLU A 96 12.80 -2.62 2.38
C GLU A 96 12.22 -2.29 1.00
N LEU A 97 11.12 -1.52 0.98
CA LEU A 97 10.55 -0.98 -0.26
C LEU A 97 11.43 0.17 -0.77
N LEU A 98 11.80 0.12 -2.06
CA LEU A 98 12.57 1.16 -2.73
C LEU A 98 11.66 2.08 -3.55
N ALA A 99 10.74 1.49 -4.33
CA ALA A 99 9.85 2.24 -5.18
C ALA A 99 8.64 1.41 -5.63
N VAL A 100 7.61 2.12 -6.05
CA VAL A 100 6.49 1.56 -6.82
C VAL A 100 6.43 2.28 -8.16
N VAL A 101 6.23 1.52 -9.23
CA VAL A 101 6.17 2.02 -10.62
C VAL A 101 4.88 1.54 -11.27
N ALA A 102 4.11 2.43 -11.87
CA ALA A 102 2.93 2.08 -12.68
C ALA A 102 2.80 3.08 -13.84
N GLY A 103 2.61 2.57 -15.06
CA GLY A 103 2.70 3.39 -16.27
C GLY A 103 4.04 4.13 -16.35
N ASN A 104 3.99 5.46 -16.53
CA ASN A 104 5.17 6.34 -16.53
C ASN A 104 5.44 6.99 -15.17
N VAL A 105 4.72 6.59 -14.11
CA VAL A 105 4.82 7.17 -12.77
C VAL A 105 5.69 6.28 -11.89
N ARG A 106 6.66 6.89 -11.22
CA ARG A 106 7.49 6.24 -10.19
C ARG A 106 7.38 7.01 -8.88
N LYS A 107 6.99 6.30 -7.82
CA LYS A 107 6.97 6.83 -6.44
C LYS A 107 8.07 6.11 -5.65
N ARG A 108 9.11 6.85 -5.26
CA ARG A 108 10.19 6.32 -4.42
C ARG A 108 9.75 6.31 -2.97
N HIS A 109 10.17 5.30 -2.22
CA HIS A 109 10.09 5.31 -0.78
C HIS A 109 11.44 5.78 -0.24
N THR A 110 11.41 6.90 0.48
CA THR A 110 12.50 7.27 1.38
C THR A 110 12.01 6.89 2.77
N PRO A 111 12.63 5.91 3.45
CA PRO A 111 12.35 5.66 4.86
C PRO A 111 12.56 6.96 5.63
N VAL A 112 11.58 7.39 6.41
CA VAL A 112 11.82 8.45 7.38
C VAL A 112 12.76 7.84 8.42
N PRO A 113 13.95 8.43 8.69
CA PRO A 113 14.83 7.91 9.73
C PRO A 113 14.06 7.84 11.05
N ASP A 114 14.11 6.69 11.71
CA ASP A 114 13.29 6.30 12.88
C ASP A 114 13.02 7.47 13.84
N ILE A 115 11.81 8.03 13.78
CA ILE A 115 11.21 8.80 14.87
C ILE A 115 10.13 7.91 15.49
N GLY A 116 10.54 6.83 16.20
CA GLY A 116 9.66 6.03 17.06
C GLY A 116 8.38 5.46 16.41
N PRO A 117 7.53 4.78 17.19
CA PRO A 117 6.27 4.23 16.68
C PRO A 117 5.20 5.34 16.64
N GLU A 118 5.26 6.23 15.66
CA GLU A 118 4.10 7.05 15.31
C GLU A 118 3.21 6.26 14.36
N THR A 119 2.14 5.67 14.90
CA THR A 119 0.94 5.37 14.14
C THR A 119 0.43 6.68 13.54
N GLY A 120 0.86 6.99 12.32
CA GLY A 120 0.57 8.25 11.63
C GLY A 120 -0.89 8.38 11.19
N PHE A 121 -1.80 8.51 12.15
CA PHE A 121 -2.99 9.34 11.97
C PHE A 121 -2.50 10.80 12.04
N TYR A 122 -2.44 11.47 10.89
CA TYR A 122 -2.32 12.93 10.85
C TYR A 122 -3.73 13.51 10.66
N PRO A 123 -4.47 13.86 11.72
CA PRO A 123 -5.53 14.83 11.57
C PRO A 123 -4.85 16.15 11.22
N SER A 124 -5.03 16.63 9.99
CA SER A 124 -4.62 17.99 9.65
C SER A 124 -5.54 18.94 10.37
N ASP A 125 -4.99 19.74 11.28
CA ASP A 125 -5.64 20.94 11.83
C ASP A 125 -6.09 21.85 10.68
N ARG A 126 -7.41 21.98 10.49
CA ARG A 126 -8.13 23.27 10.48
C ARG A 126 -9.63 23.09 10.30
#